data_AF-A0A438HHG3-F1
#
_entry.id   AF-A0A438HHG3-F1
#
_cell.length_a   1.000
_cell.length_b   1.000
_cell.length_c   1.000
_cell.angle_alpha   90.00
_cell.angle_beta   90.00
_cell.angle_gamma   90.00
#
_symmetry.space_group_name_H-M   'P 1'
#
loop_
_entity.id
_entity.type
_entity.pdbx_description
1 polymer ?
#
loop_
_entity_poly.entity_id
_entity_poly.type
_entity_poly.pdbx_seq_one_letter_code
_entity_poly.pdbx_strand_id
1 'polypeptide(L)' 'MEDSSSPYFLSNGDHLGLFLVSHHLSNNNYNTWNCVMLTALTMKNKVGFIDGSIPHLDAHDLLYNS' A
#
# COMPACT_ATOMS: atom_id res chain seq x y z
N MET A 1 1.14 3.74 21.72
CA MET A 1 1.82 4.54 20.69
C MET A 1 1.81 3.68 19.45
N GLU A 2 0.96 3.99 18.47
CA GLU A 2 1.03 3.32 17.18
C GLU A 2 2.39 3.60 16.55
N ASP A 3 3.07 2.52 16.15
CA ASP A 3 4.27 2.61 15.33
C ASP A 3 3.87 3.02 13.92
N SER A 4 4.18 4.26 13.55
CA SER A 4 3.94 4.78 12.19
C SER A 4 4.79 4.08 11.12
N SER A 5 5.79 3.29 11.53
CA SER A 5 6.54 2.41 10.64
C SER A 5 5.86 1.06 10.41
N SER A 6 4.76 0.76 11.13
CA SER A 6 4.04 -0.50 10.98
C SER A 6 3.37 -0.55 9.61
N PRO A 7 3.50 -1.66 8.86
CA PRO A 7 2.84 -1.81 7.57
C PRO A 7 1.31 -1.72 7.65
N TYR A 8 0.75 -2.02 8.82
CA TYR A 8 -0.68 -1.96 9.10
C TYR A 8 -1.16 -0.61 9.61
N PHE A 9 -0.25 0.37 9.78
CA PHE A 9 -0.64 1.71 10.17
C PHE A 9 -1.51 2.35 9.08
N LEU A 10 -2.66 2.88 9.51
CA LEU A 10 -3.56 3.67 8.69
C LEU A 10 -3.23 5.14 8.94
N SER A 11 -2.51 5.77 8.01
CA SER A 11 -2.32 7.21 8.05
C SER A 11 -3.63 7.91 7.73
N ASN A 12 -3.81 9.14 8.22
CA ASN A 12 -5.05 9.92 8.03
C ASN A 12 -5.37 10.25 6.56
N GLY A 13 -4.46 9.91 5.62
CA GLY A 13 -4.63 10.01 4.17
C GLY A 13 -4.78 8.65 3.45
N ASP A 14 -4.93 7.55 4.18
CA ASP A 14 -5.20 6.22 3.63
C ASP A 14 -6.71 5.99 3.47
N HIS A 15 -7.25 6.29 2.29
CA HIS A 15 -8.64 6.00 1.92
C HIS A 15 -8.67 5.19 0.63
N LEU A 16 -9.68 4.32 0.48
CA LEU A 16 -9.84 3.37 -0.65
C LEU A 16 -9.89 4.04 -2.04
N GLY A 17 -10.08 5.37 -2.09
CA GLY A 17 -10.06 6.18 -3.32
C GLY A 17 -8.76 6.93 -3.59
N LEU A 18 -7.69 6.68 -2.84
CA LEU A 18 -6.42 7.37 -3.05
C LEU A 18 -5.76 6.88 -4.35
N PHE A 19 -5.68 7.77 -5.34
CA PHE A 19 -4.88 7.53 -6.53
C PHE A 19 -3.38 7.55 -6.16
N LEU A 20 -2.78 6.37 -6.01
CA LEU A 20 -1.34 6.23 -5.74
C LEU A 20 -0.48 6.73 -6.92
N VAL A 21 -1.01 6.69 -8.14
CA VAL A 21 -0.34 7.14 -9.36
C VAL A 21 -1.33 7.95 -10.19
N SER A 22 -0.97 9.18 -10.54
CA SER A 22 -1.81 10.07 -11.35
C SER A 22 -1.96 9.62 -12.81
N HIS A 23 -1.03 8.77 -13.28
CA HIS A 23 -1.02 8.25 -14.65
C HIS A 23 -1.66 6.87 -14.67
N HIS A 24 -2.67 6.68 -15.52
CA HIS A 24 -3.24 5.35 -15.77
C HIS A 24 -2.21 4.43 -16.44
N LEU A 25 -2.18 3.16 -16.03
CA LEU A 25 -1.30 2.18 -16.65
C LEU A 25 -1.73 1.95 -18.11
N SER A 26 -0.77 2.04 -19.01
CA SER A 26 -0.92 1.79 -20.45
C SER A 26 0.27 0.97 -20.94
N ASN A 27 0.12 0.29 -22.08
CA ASN A 27 1.16 -0.58 -22.65
C ASN A 27 2.53 0.13 -22.83
N ASN A 28 2.53 1.46 -23.02
CA ASN A 28 3.72 2.24 -23.29
C ASN A 28 4.33 2.95 -22.08
N ASN A 29 3.73 2.87 -20.89
CA ASN A 29 4.16 3.62 -19.71
C ASN A 29 4.50 2.75 -18.49
N TYR A 30 4.53 1.42 -18.65
CA TYR A 30 4.75 0.47 -17.55
C TYR A 30 5.99 0.80 -16.70
N ASN A 31 7.14 1.11 -17.32
CA ASN A 31 8.37 1.43 -16.56
C ASN A 31 8.21 2.65 -15.65
N THR A 32 7.64 3.74 -16.20
CA THR A 32 7.38 4.96 -15.43
C THR A 32 6.31 4.72 -14.36
N TRP A 33 5.22 4.02 -14.72
CA TRP A 33 4.15 3.69 -13.79
C TRP A 33 4.65 2.82 -12.63
N ASN A 34 5.43 1.78 -12.91
CA ASN A 34 6.00 0.88 -11.92
C ASN A 34 6.93 1.63 -10.96
N CYS A 35 7.81 2.50 -11.49
CA CYS A 35 8.70 3.30 -10.65
C CYS A 35 7.92 4.23 -9.70
N VAL A 36 6.91 4.93 -10.22
CA VAL A 36 6.08 5.85 -9.42
C VAL A 36 5.23 5.07 -8.40
N MET A 37 4.65 3.94 -8.79
CA MET A 37 3.87 3.06 -7.90
C MET A 37 4.74 2.52 -6.75
N LEU A 38 5.91 1.94 -7.06
CA LEU A 38 6.83 1.43 -6.05
C LEU A 38 7.33 2.53 -5.12
N THR A 39 7.61 3.73 -5.64
CA THR A 39 8.00 4.88 -4.82
C THR A 39 6.89 5.27 -3.85
N ALA A 40 5.65 5.41 -4.34
CA ALA A 40 4.50 5.75 -3.50
C ALA A 40 4.23 4.70 -2.42
N LEU A 41 4.38 3.41 -2.74
CA LEU A 41 4.25 2.32 -1.79
C LEU A 41 5.38 2.30 -0.76
N THR A 42 6.62 2.58 -1.19
CA THR A 42 7.79 2.63 -0.29
C THR A 42 7.65 3.75 0.73
N MET A 43 7.22 4.93 0.30
CA MET A 43 6.97 6.08 1.19
C MET A 43 5.90 5.77 2.25
N LYS A 44 5.04 4.78 1.99
CA LYS A 44 3.94 4.39 2.88
C LYS A 44 4.22 3.06 3.60
N ASN A 45 5.41 2.46 3.44
CA ASN A 45 5.73 1.12 3.94
C ASN A 45 4.74 0.02 3.48
N LYS A 46 4.14 0.16 2.30
CA LYS A 46 3.11 -0.74 1.75
C LYS A 46 3.60 -1.67 0.64
N VAL A 47 4.90 -1.70 0.34
CA VAL A 47 5.46 -2.56 -0.74
C VAL A 47 5.17 -4.05 -0.48
N GLY A 48 5.25 -4.49 0.77
CA GLY A 48 5.02 -5.89 1.11
C GLY A 48 3.60 -6.41 0.84
N PHE A 49 2.60 -5.53 0.65
CA PHE A 49 1.26 -5.94 0.23
C PHE A 49 1.20 -6.34 -1.25
N ILE A 50 2.10 -5.82 -2.08
CA ILE A 50 2.16 -6.14 -3.51
C ILE A 50 3.11 -7.31 -3.76
N ASP A 51 4.25 -7.33 -3.08
CA ASP A 51 5.24 -8.41 -3.19
C ASP A 51 4.85 -9.69 -2.41
N GLY A 52 3.86 -9.60 -1.52
CA GLY A 52 3.37 -10.74 -0.73
C GLY A 52 4.19 -11.03 0.53
N SER A 53 5.22 -10.22 0.81
CA SER A 53 5.98 -10.30 2.06
C SER A 53 5.13 -9.96 3.30
N ILE A 54 4.09 -9.14 3.14
CA ILE A 54 3.08 -8.91 4.19
C ILE A 54 1.91 -9.84 3.88
N PRO A 55 1.63 -10.87 4.71
CA PRO A 55 0.50 -11.75 4.50
C PRO A 55 -0.79 -10.94 4.59
N HIS A 56 -1.79 -11.34 3.78
CA HIS A 56 -3.14 -10.88 4.00
C HIS A 56 -3.55 -11.31 5.41
N LEU A 57 -3.97 -10.37 6.25
CA LEU A 57 -4.53 -10.71 7.54
C LEU A 57 -5.78 -11.54 7.25
N ASP A 58 -5.73 -12.82 7.60
CA ASP A 58 -6.87 -13.70 7.48
C ASP A 58 -7.99 -13.12 8.34
N ALA A 59 -9.24 -13.12 7.87
CA ALA A 59 -10.36 -12.51 8.58
C ALA A 59 -10.59 -13.13 9.98
N HIS A 60 -9.94 -14.28 10.25
CA HIS A 60 -9.91 -14.96 11.54
C HIS A 60 -8.82 -14.49 12.51
N ASP A 61 -7.88 -13.63 12.10
CA ASP A 61 -6.88 -13.03 12.99
C ASP A 61 -7.55 -11.87 13.74
N LEU A 62 -7.99 -12.18 14.96
CA LEU A 62 -8.93 -11.52 15.87
C LEU A 62 -8.70 -10.03 16.25
N LEU A 63 -8.26 -9.18 15.31
CA LEU A 63 -8.03 -7.75 15.54
C LEU A 63 -8.73 -6.83 14.53
N TYR A 64 -9.81 -7.30 13.91
CA TYR A 64 -10.66 -6.47 13.04
C TYR A 64 -11.84 -5.81 13.78
N ASN A 65 -11.91 -5.91 15.12
CA ASN A 65 -13.06 -5.41 15.88
C ASN A 65 -12.66 -4.80 17.25
N SER A 66 -11.90 -3.70 17.22
CA SER A 66 -11.78 -2.76 18.35
C SER A 66 -11.65 -1.34 17.84
#